data_AF-A0A972FAY3-F1
#
_entry.id   AF-A0A972FAY3-F1
#
_cell.length_a   1.000
_cell.length_b   1.000
_cell.length_c   1.000
_cell.angle_alpha   90.00
_cell.angle_beta   90.00
_cell.angle_gamma   90.00
#
_symmetry.space_group_name_H-M   'P 1'
#
loop_
_entity.id
_entity.type
_entity.pdbx_description
1 polymer ?
#
loop_
_entity_poly.entity_id
_entity_poly.type
_entity_poly.pdbx_seq_one_letter_code
_entity_poly.pdbx_strand_id
1 'polypeptide(L)'
;MEQKLIKIDSISAKLLREAEKNTYIDPALYDKYSVKRGLRNANGTGVLVGITNVAAVEGYEIKDGQKIAVDGELFYRGISVGEMIENFQKESRFGFEETIFLLLFGSLPSSEDLEAFEKILADNRSFPSDFTQDVLLKLPSKNIMNKLQRAILSMYSYDDNADDITLENNIIQSLNIISKMPMMIAYSFQMMKHYYEGRSLVIHNPLDDCSTA
;
A
#
# COMPACT_ATOMS: atom_id res chain seq x y z
N MET A 1 -4.89 -7.33 27.22
CA MET A 1 -5.62 -7.37 25.95
C MET A 1 -4.79 -8.25 25.02
N GLU A 2 -5.32 -9.43 24.67
CA GLU A 2 -4.70 -10.30 23.66
C GLU A 2 -4.64 -9.56 22.32
N GLN A 3 -3.46 -9.53 21.70
CA GLN A 3 -3.27 -8.94 20.37
C GLN A 3 -4.03 -9.77 19.33
N LYS A 4 -4.82 -9.09 18.50
CA LYS A 4 -5.28 -9.65 17.22
C LYS A 4 -4.30 -9.19 16.15
N LEU A 5 -3.25 -9.98 15.88
CA LEU A 5 -2.62 -9.91 14.55
C LEU A 5 -3.69 -10.31 13.52
N ILE A 6 -3.65 -9.71 12.31
CA ILE A 6 -4.39 -10.22 11.15
C ILE A 6 -4.10 -11.72 11.06
N LYS A 7 -5.10 -12.54 11.34
CA LYS A 7 -4.99 -13.98 11.14
C LYS A 7 -5.22 -14.27 9.67
N ILE A 8 -4.56 -15.29 9.15
CA ILE A 8 -4.79 -15.80 7.79
C ILE A 8 -6.29 -16.00 7.52
N ASP A 9 -7.04 -16.48 8.52
CA ASP A 9 -8.49 -16.71 8.45
C ASP A 9 -9.34 -15.44 8.21
N SER A 10 -8.76 -14.25 8.44
CA SER A 10 -9.46 -12.96 8.23
C SER A 10 -9.53 -12.54 6.76
N ILE A 11 -8.64 -13.07 5.93
CA ILE A 11 -8.69 -12.86 4.47
C ILE A 11 -9.34 -14.10 3.86
N SER A 12 -10.43 -13.92 3.13
CA SER A 12 -11.12 -15.06 2.55
C SER A 12 -10.24 -15.76 1.50
N ALA A 13 -10.30 -17.10 1.45
CA ALA A 13 -9.61 -17.88 0.42
C ALA A 13 -10.00 -17.47 -1.02
N LYS A 14 -11.18 -16.87 -1.18
CA LYS A 14 -11.63 -16.26 -2.44
C LYS A 14 -10.70 -15.09 -2.84
N LEU A 15 -10.46 -14.15 -1.93
CA LEU A 15 -9.62 -12.98 -2.19
C LEU A 15 -8.16 -13.36 -2.49
N LEU A 16 -7.63 -14.36 -1.78
CA LEU A 16 -6.28 -14.88 -2.05
C LEU A 16 -6.16 -15.46 -3.46
N ARG A 17 -7.15 -16.24 -3.90
CA ARG A 17 -7.21 -16.76 -5.28
C ARG A 17 -7.37 -15.66 -6.32
N GLU A 18 -8.15 -14.62 -6.02
CA GLU A 18 -8.28 -13.46 -6.90
C GLU A 18 -6.94 -12.71 -7.02
N ALA A 19 -6.25 -12.44 -5.91
CA ALA A 19 -4.92 -11.83 -5.91
C ALA A 19 -3.92 -12.66 -6.72
N GLU A 20 -3.87 -13.98 -6.51
CA GLU A 20 -2.99 -14.89 -7.24
C GLU A 20 -3.26 -14.84 -8.75
N LYS A 21 -4.54 -15.01 -9.14
CA LYS A 21 -4.97 -14.99 -10.53
C LYS A 21 -4.67 -13.65 -11.22
N ASN A 22 -4.97 -12.53 -10.55
CA ASN A 22 -4.83 -11.19 -11.14
C ASN A 22 -3.39 -10.67 -11.13
N THR A 23 -2.51 -11.32 -10.35
CA THR A 23 -1.08 -10.99 -10.28
C THR A 23 -0.23 -11.94 -11.12
N TYR A 24 -0.76 -13.08 -11.54
CA TYR A 24 -0.08 -13.99 -12.45
C TYR A 24 0.24 -13.32 -13.79
N ILE A 25 1.49 -13.42 -14.21
CA ILE A 25 1.99 -12.97 -15.50
C ILE A 25 2.61 -14.18 -16.18
N ASP A 26 2.08 -14.54 -17.34
CA ASP A 26 2.60 -15.66 -18.13
C ASP A 26 4.08 -15.42 -18.47
N PRO A 27 5.00 -16.31 -18.03
CA PRO A 27 6.43 -16.21 -18.34
C PRO A 27 6.74 -16.07 -19.83
N ALA A 28 5.91 -16.61 -20.73
CA ALA A 28 6.11 -16.50 -22.17
C ALA A 28 6.01 -15.05 -22.68
N LEU A 29 5.38 -14.14 -21.94
CA LEU A 29 5.29 -12.73 -22.30
C LEU A 29 6.65 -12.02 -22.24
N TYR A 30 7.56 -12.46 -21.37
CA TYR A 30 8.89 -11.87 -21.27
C TYR A 30 9.71 -12.09 -22.54
N ASP A 31 9.63 -13.30 -23.11
CA ASP A 31 10.27 -13.63 -24.39
C ASP A 31 9.58 -12.92 -25.54
N LYS A 32 8.24 -12.97 -25.57
CA LYS A 32 7.41 -12.32 -26.60
C LYS A 32 7.73 -10.84 -26.74
N TYR A 33 7.86 -10.13 -25.63
CA TYR A 33 8.13 -8.70 -25.64
C TYR A 33 9.61 -8.34 -25.47
N SER A 34 10.52 -9.32 -25.51
CA SER A 34 11.97 -9.13 -25.48
C SER A 34 12.43 -8.23 -24.33
N VAL A 35 11.92 -8.47 -23.11
CA VAL A 35 12.22 -7.66 -21.92
C VAL A 35 13.75 -7.66 -21.65
N LYS A 36 14.40 -6.49 -21.66
CA LYS A 36 15.87 -6.37 -21.50
C LYS A 36 16.25 -5.73 -20.16
N ARG A 37 17.34 -6.20 -19.55
CA ARG A 37 17.94 -5.58 -18.35
C ARG A 37 18.71 -4.31 -18.77
N GLY A 38 18.36 -3.12 -18.26
CA GLY A 38 19.13 -1.87 -18.51
C GLY A 38 18.35 -0.61 -18.93
N LEU A 39 17.01 -0.68 -18.99
CA LEU A 39 16.05 0.46 -18.91
C LEU A 39 15.99 1.53 -20.03
N ARG A 40 16.84 1.58 -21.08
CA ARG A 40 16.68 2.61 -22.16
C ARG A 40 17.11 2.17 -23.56
N ASN A 41 16.34 2.60 -24.57
CA ASN A 41 16.68 2.49 -25.98
C ASN A 41 17.48 3.72 -26.42
N ALA A 42 18.24 3.60 -27.52
CA ALA A 42 19.06 4.69 -28.06
C ALA A 42 18.25 5.92 -28.54
N ASN A 43 16.96 5.75 -28.83
CA ASN A 43 16.03 6.81 -29.24
C ASN A 43 15.32 7.51 -28.06
N GLY A 44 15.77 7.28 -26.82
CA GLY A 44 15.23 7.91 -25.62
C GLY A 44 13.95 7.27 -25.08
N THR A 45 13.37 6.27 -25.75
CA THR A 45 12.23 5.52 -25.20
C THR A 45 12.69 4.56 -24.11
N GLY A 46 11.79 4.29 -23.16
CA GLY A 46 12.01 3.24 -22.15
C GLY A 46 12.20 1.89 -22.83
N VAL A 47 13.13 1.10 -22.30
CA VAL A 47 13.19 -0.33 -22.63
C VAL A 47 12.13 -1.03 -21.80
N LEU A 48 11.41 -1.99 -22.39
CA LEU A 48 10.55 -2.85 -21.62
C LEU A 48 11.41 -3.70 -20.68
N VAL A 49 11.29 -3.45 -19.38
CA VAL A 49 12.12 -4.06 -18.31
C VAL A 49 11.34 -4.96 -17.37
N GLY A 50 10.03 -4.93 -17.48
CA GLY A 50 9.10 -5.69 -16.66
C GLY A 50 7.71 -5.55 -17.25
N ILE A 51 6.89 -6.54 -16.94
CA ILE A 51 5.46 -6.54 -17.23
C ILE A 51 4.78 -6.46 -15.88
N THR A 52 3.76 -5.62 -15.76
CA THR A 52 2.98 -5.50 -14.53
C THR A 52 1.50 -5.41 -14.89
N ASN A 53 0.68 -6.07 -14.07
CA ASN A 53 -0.77 -5.93 -14.12
C ASN A 53 -1.28 -4.93 -13.08
N VAL A 54 -0.40 -4.19 -12.40
CA VAL A 54 -0.75 -3.31 -11.26
C VAL A 54 -1.12 -1.91 -11.71
N ALA A 55 -0.24 -1.25 -12.47
CA ALA A 55 -0.44 0.12 -12.92
C ALA A 55 0.17 0.36 -14.30
N ALA A 56 -0.43 1.25 -15.07
CA ALA A 56 0.06 1.67 -16.38
C ALA A 56 -0.08 3.19 -16.55
N VAL A 57 0.79 3.79 -17.36
CA VAL A 57 0.69 5.21 -17.74
C VAL A 57 0.66 5.31 -19.26
N GLU A 58 -0.36 5.97 -19.77
CA GLU A 58 -0.48 6.33 -21.17
C GLU A 58 -0.10 7.80 -21.34
N GLY A 59 1.05 8.08 -21.97
CA GLY A 59 1.52 9.46 -22.19
C GLY A 59 1.87 9.76 -23.65
N TYR A 60 1.55 8.84 -24.56
CA TYR A 60 1.71 9.03 -25.98
C TYR A 60 0.80 8.07 -26.75
N GLU A 61 0.43 8.45 -27.95
CA GLU A 61 -0.24 7.60 -28.93
C GLU A 61 0.67 7.38 -30.14
N ILE A 62 0.45 6.29 -30.88
CA ILE A 62 1.13 6.04 -32.15
C ILE A 62 0.11 6.29 -33.26
N LYS A 63 0.29 7.38 -34.02
CA LYS A 63 -0.49 7.69 -35.22
C LYS A 63 0.43 7.68 -36.42
N ASP A 64 0.09 6.91 -37.45
CA ASP A 64 0.86 6.77 -38.69
C ASP A 64 2.35 6.38 -38.47
N GLY A 65 2.61 5.56 -37.45
CA GLY A 65 3.97 5.15 -37.07
C GLY A 65 4.78 6.24 -36.36
N GLN A 66 4.21 7.42 -36.13
CA GLN A 66 4.81 8.50 -35.36
C GLN A 66 4.26 8.52 -33.94
N LYS A 67 5.17 8.77 -32.98
CA LYS A 67 4.84 8.91 -31.57
C LYS A 67 4.40 10.35 -31.29
N ILE A 68 3.16 10.53 -30.89
CA ILE A 68 2.58 11.84 -30.55
C ILE A 68 2.34 11.87 -29.05
N ALA A 69 2.87 12.89 -28.37
CA ALA A 69 2.63 13.07 -26.93
C ALA A 69 1.16 13.43 -26.68
N VAL A 70 0.58 12.82 -25.65
CA VAL A 70 -0.77 13.13 -25.17
C VAL A 70 -0.72 13.42 -23.67
N ASP A 71 -1.81 13.96 -23.12
CA ASP A 71 -1.93 14.13 -21.68
C ASP A 71 -1.82 12.77 -20.98
N GLY A 72 -0.99 12.74 -19.94
CA GLY A 72 -0.67 11.50 -19.23
C GLY A 72 -1.85 10.98 -18.43
N GLU A 73 -2.28 9.75 -18.69
CA GLU A 73 -3.32 9.07 -17.93
C GLU A 73 -2.74 7.90 -17.14
N LEU A 74 -3.06 7.83 -15.84
CA LEU A 74 -2.63 6.76 -14.94
C LEU A 74 -3.78 5.78 -14.73
N PHE A 75 -3.48 4.51 -14.88
CA PHE A 75 -4.42 3.41 -14.68
C PHE A 75 -3.96 2.51 -13.54
N TYR A 76 -4.87 2.15 -12.64
CA TYR A 76 -4.68 1.09 -11.65
C TYR A 76 -5.54 -0.11 -12.04
N ARG A 77 -4.90 -1.26 -12.25
CA ARG A 77 -5.58 -2.49 -12.70
C ARG A 77 -6.48 -2.27 -13.94
N GLY A 78 -6.09 -1.35 -14.81
CA GLY A 78 -6.85 -0.99 -16.03
C GLY A 78 -7.97 0.04 -15.82
N ILE A 79 -8.16 0.56 -14.60
CA ILE A 79 -9.15 1.60 -14.29
C ILE A 79 -8.45 2.96 -14.22
N SER A 80 -9.00 3.98 -14.88
CA SER A 80 -8.44 5.33 -14.85
C SER A 80 -8.50 5.91 -13.43
N VAL A 81 -7.34 6.34 -12.92
CA VAL A 81 -7.24 6.98 -11.60
C VAL A 81 -7.99 8.32 -11.61
N GLY A 82 -8.03 9.02 -12.74
CA GLY A 82 -8.82 10.24 -12.90
C GLY A 82 -10.32 9.98 -12.67
N GLU A 83 -10.86 8.95 -13.35
CA GLU A 83 -12.25 8.54 -13.17
C GLU A 83 -12.57 8.09 -11.73
N MET A 84 -11.66 7.35 -11.09
CA MET A 84 -11.82 6.95 -9.69
C MET A 84 -11.95 8.17 -8.77
N ILE A 85 -11.05 9.15 -8.91
CA ILE A 85 -11.07 10.37 -8.09
C ILE A 85 -12.37 11.16 -8.31
N GLU A 86 -12.79 11.31 -9.57
CA GLU A 86 -14.05 11.99 -9.88
C GLU A 86 -15.25 11.31 -9.22
N ASN A 87 -15.31 9.98 -9.25
CA ASN A 87 -16.41 9.23 -8.64
C ASN A 87 -16.40 9.36 -7.11
N PHE A 88 -15.23 9.26 -6.47
CA PHE A 88 -15.10 9.47 -5.02
C PHE A 88 -15.58 10.87 -4.60
N GLN A 89 -15.25 11.89 -5.39
CA GLN A 89 -15.69 13.27 -5.13
C GLN A 89 -17.20 13.45 -5.35
N LYS A 90 -17.75 12.92 -6.46
CA LYS A 90 -19.19 12.97 -6.76
C LYS A 90 -20.01 12.29 -5.66
N GLU A 91 -19.52 11.18 -5.12
CA GLU A 91 -20.17 10.40 -4.08
C GLU A 91 -19.83 10.88 -2.65
N SER A 92 -18.97 11.89 -2.50
CA SER A 92 -18.53 12.44 -1.20
C SER A 92 -18.00 11.38 -0.24
N ARG A 93 -17.21 10.44 -0.74
CA ARG A 93 -16.65 9.33 0.04
C ARG A 93 -15.13 9.26 -0.04
N PHE A 94 -14.53 8.60 0.94
CA PHE A 94 -13.11 8.25 0.91
C PHE A 94 -12.88 7.11 -0.08
N GLY A 95 -11.73 7.13 -0.77
CA GLY A 95 -11.37 6.15 -1.79
C GLY A 95 -10.13 5.33 -1.46
N PHE A 96 -9.51 5.54 -0.29
CA PHE A 96 -8.22 4.95 0.03
C PHE A 96 -8.32 3.42 0.19
N GLU A 97 -9.26 2.94 1.00
CA GLU A 97 -9.48 1.52 1.23
C GLU A 97 -9.89 0.76 -0.05
N GLU A 98 -10.78 1.35 -0.85
CA GLU A 98 -11.17 0.80 -2.15
C GLU A 98 -9.99 0.74 -3.12
N THR A 99 -9.13 1.76 -3.12
CA THR A 99 -7.93 1.79 -3.97
C THR A 99 -6.92 0.73 -3.54
N ILE A 100 -6.70 0.53 -2.23
CA ILE A 100 -5.83 -0.55 -1.73
C ILE A 100 -6.40 -1.90 -2.15
N PHE A 101 -7.70 -2.11 -1.95
CA PHE A 101 -8.37 -3.34 -2.32
C PHE A 101 -8.15 -3.66 -3.81
N LEU A 102 -8.39 -2.67 -4.68
CA LEU A 102 -8.14 -2.80 -6.12
C LEU A 102 -6.68 -3.19 -6.41
N LEU A 103 -5.71 -2.51 -5.80
CA LEU A 103 -4.31 -2.76 -6.05
C LEU A 103 -3.87 -4.16 -5.60
N LEU A 104 -4.33 -4.61 -4.43
CA LEU A 104 -3.98 -5.92 -3.87
C LEU A 104 -4.68 -7.07 -4.60
N PHE A 105 -5.99 -6.97 -4.82
CA PHE A 105 -6.81 -8.08 -5.29
C PHE A 105 -7.09 -8.05 -6.79
N GLY A 106 -6.90 -6.91 -7.45
CA GLY A 106 -7.05 -6.78 -8.91
C GLY A 106 -8.47 -6.52 -9.39
N SER A 107 -9.42 -6.35 -8.49
CA SER A 107 -10.85 -6.10 -8.75
C SER A 107 -11.39 -5.07 -7.76
N LEU A 108 -12.44 -4.34 -8.14
CA LEU A 108 -13.16 -3.49 -7.21
C LEU A 108 -13.93 -4.36 -6.19
N PRO A 109 -13.99 -3.96 -4.91
CA PRO A 109 -14.72 -4.70 -3.89
C PRO A 109 -16.24 -4.58 -4.09
N SER A 110 -16.98 -5.59 -3.65
CA SER A 110 -18.40 -5.41 -3.34
C SER A 110 -18.55 -4.58 -2.06
N SER A 111 -19.75 -4.05 -1.78
CA SER A 111 -19.98 -3.30 -0.53
C SER A 111 -19.69 -4.13 0.72
N GLU A 112 -20.05 -5.42 0.71
CA GLU A 112 -19.79 -6.35 1.82
C GLU A 112 -18.29 -6.64 1.97
N ASP A 113 -17.58 -6.82 0.85
CA ASP A 113 -16.13 -7.04 0.86
C ASP A 113 -15.38 -5.79 1.36
N LEU A 114 -15.84 -4.59 0.97
CA LEU A 114 -15.24 -3.32 1.40
C LEU A 114 -15.43 -3.10 2.90
N GLU A 115 -16.65 -3.29 3.43
CA GLU A 115 -16.91 -3.14 4.87
C GLU A 115 -16.07 -4.11 5.70
N ALA A 116 -15.96 -5.38 5.26
CA ALA A 116 -15.09 -6.36 5.91
C ALA A 116 -13.62 -5.94 5.85
N PHE A 117 -13.18 -5.39 4.71
CA PHE A 117 -11.81 -4.93 4.51
C PHE A 117 -11.46 -3.72 5.39
N GLU A 118 -12.34 -2.72 5.45
CA GLU A 118 -12.20 -1.56 6.34
C GLU A 118 -12.08 -1.99 7.80
N LYS A 119 -12.91 -2.96 8.22
CA LYS A 119 -12.84 -3.52 9.57
C LYS A 119 -11.49 -4.19 9.85
N ILE A 120 -10.95 -4.95 8.89
CA ILE A 120 -9.63 -5.58 9.03
C ILE A 120 -8.55 -4.50 9.24
N LEU A 121 -8.59 -3.43 8.45
CA LEU A 121 -7.62 -2.32 8.60
C LEU A 121 -7.77 -1.62 9.95
N ALA A 122 -9.01 -1.30 10.36
CA ALA A 122 -9.30 -0.65 11.64
C ALA A 122 -8.80 -1.47 12.84
N ASP A 123 -9.13 -2.77 12.87
CA ASP A 123 -8.69 -3.70 13.92
C ASP A 123 -7.15 -3.78 14.02
N ASN A 124 -6.41 -3.42 12.96
CA ASN A 124 -4.96 -3.53 12.85
C ASN A 124 -4.19 -2.23 12.99
N ARG A 125 -4.86 -1.11 13.27
CA ARG A 125 -4.19 0.18 13.56
C ARG A 125 -3.38 0.15 14.86
N SER A 126 -3.77 -0.71 15.80
CA SER A 126 -3.10 -0.85 17.09
C SER A 126 -1.74 -1.53 16.96
N PHE A 127 -0.74 -1.01 17.67
CA PHE A 127 0.61 -1.58 17.71
C PHE A 127 0.70 -2.82 18.61
N PRO A 128 1.70 -3.70 18.40
CA PRO A 128 2.08 -4.70 19.38
C PRO A 128 2.37 -4.07 20.75
N SER A 129 2.25 -4.88 21.81
CA SER A 129 2.58 -4.49 23.18
C SER A 129 3.96 -3.87 23.23
N ASP A 130 4.07 -2.78 23.96
CA ASP A 130 5.32 -2.05 24.21
C ASP A 130 5.99 -1.44 22.96
N PHE A 131 5.57 -1.77 21.73
CA PHE A 131 6.14 -1.20 20.49
C PHE A 131 6.10 0.32 20.48
N THR A 132 4.97 0.92 20.89
CA THR A 132 4.87 2.38 21.01
C THR A 132 5.94 2.92 21.94
N GLN A 133 6.08 2.36 23.14
CA GLN A 133 7.03 2.85 24.13
C GLN A 133 8.47 2.60 23.69
N ASP A 134 8.78 1.39 23.27
CA ASP A 134 10.12 0.91 22.97
C ASP A 134 10.68 1.45 21.66
N VAL A 135 9.86 1.45 20.62
CA VAL A 135 10.28 1.80 19.27
C VAL A 135 9.96 3.24 18.97
N LEU A 136 8.74 3.72 19.28
CA LEU A 136 8.30 5.06 18.89
C LEU A 136 8.76 6.15 19.86
N LEU A 137 8.61 5.97 21.17
CA LEU A 137 8.84 7.04 22.16
C LEU A 137 10.29 7.15 22.65
N LYS A 138 10.99 6.02 22.87
CA LYS A 138 12.34 6.04 23.48
C LYS A 138 13.43 6.73 22.64
N LEU A 139 13.34 6.62 21.31
CA LEU A 139 14.38 7.13 20.40
C LEU A 139 13.80 8.12 19.37
N PRO A 140 13.48 9.37 19.78
CA PRO A 140 12.91 10.36 18.88
C PRO A 140 13.90 10.75 17.77
N SER A 141 13.37 11.20 16.63
CA SER A 141 14.17 11.64 15.47
C SER A 141 13.67 12.99 14.98
N LYS A 142 14.60 13.88 14.58
CA LYS A 142 14.26 15.13 13.88
C LYS A 142 13.66 14.86 12.50
N ASN A 143 14.02 13.74 11.88
CA ASN A 143 13.55 13.34 10.57
C ASN A 143 12.51 12.22 10.73
N ILE A 144 11.27 12.50 10.31
CA ILE A 144 10.12 11.60 10.44
C ILE A 144 10.28 10.38 9.53
N MET A 145 10.86 10.53 8.34
CA MET A 145 11.12 9.41 7.43
C MET A 145 12.12 8.42 8.01
N ASN A 146 13.21 8.91 8.61
CA ASN A 146 14.17 8.04 9.30
C ASN A 146 13.53 7.31 10.49
N LYS A 147 12.58 7.96 11.18
CA LYS A 147 11.84 7.34 12.27
C LYS A 147 10.91 6.25 11.75
N LEU A 148 10.16 6.55 10.69
CA LEU A 148 9.25 5.63 10.05
C LEU A 148 9.98 4.39 9.53
N GLN A 149 11.11 4.56 8.84
CA GLN A 149 11.92 3.44 8.35
C GLN A 149 12.39 2.53 9.50
N ARG A 150 12.87 3.12 10.59
CA ARG A 150 13.29 2.36 11.78
C ARG A 150 12.12 1.64 12.44
N ALA A 151 10.96 2.28 12.53
CA ALA A 151 9.76 1.68 13.10
C ALA A 151 9.29 0.47 12.28
N ILE A 152 9.22 0.61 10.95
CA ILE A 152 8.88 -0.49 10.05
C ILE A 152 9.89 -1.63 10.18
N LEU A 153 11.21 -1.33 10.20
CA LEU A 153 12.22 -2.36 10.39
C LEU A 153 12.09 -3.06 11.76
N SER A 154 11.78 -2.32 12.82
CA SER A 154 11.57 -2.91 14.14
C SER A 154 10.36 -3.83 14.20
N MET A 155 9.32 -3.64 13.35
CA MET A 155 8.17 -4.55 13.28
C MET A 155 8.59 -5.99 12.95
N TYR A 156 9.72 -6.20 12.26
CA TYR A 156 10.30 -7.51 12.01
C TYR A 156 10.45 -8.33 13.30
N SER A 157 10.84 -7.69 14.41
CA SER A 157 11.02 -8.36 15.70
C SER A 157 9.70 -8.68 16.43
N TYR A 158 8.57 -8.22 15.91
CA TYR A 158 7.24 -8.44 16.48
C TYR A 158 6.36 -9.29 15.54
N ASP A 159 6.93 -9.86 14.49
CA ASP A 159 6.27 -10.75 13.54
C ASP A 159 6.89 -12.15 13.61
N ASP A 160 6.12 -13.12 14.10
CA ASP A 160 6.57 -14.52 14.22
C ASP A 160 6.85 -15.17 12.85
N ASN A 161 6.29 -14.62 11.76
CA ASN A 161 6.43 -15.13 10.39
C ASN A 161 7.16 -14.12 9.48
N ALA A 162 8.06 -13.31 10.03
CA ALA A 162 8.69 -12.20 9.31
C ALA A 162 9.38 -12.61 7.99
N ASP A 163 9.96 -13.81 7.93
CA ASP A 163 10.67 -14.33 6.75
C ASP A 163 9.81 -15.24 5.84
N ASP A 164 8.52 -15.46 6.17
CA ASP A 164 7.63 -16.25 5.33
C ASP A 164 7.19 -15.47 4.07
N ILE A 165 7.54 -16.00 2.91
CA ILE A 165 7.32 -15.39 1.59
C ILE A 165 6.07 -15.94 0.86
N THR A 166 5.20 -16.69 1.54
CA THR A 166 3.90 -17.09 0.98
C THR A 166 3.08 -15.87 0.56
N LEU A 167 2.22 -16.02 -0.45
CA LEU A 167 1.37 -14.91 -0.92
C LEU A 167 0.47 -14.41 0.21
N GLU A 168 -0.06 -15.35 0.98
CA GLU A 168 -0.92 -15.13 2.13
C GLU A 168 -0.22 -14.28 3.19
N ASN A 169 0.98 -14.69 3.61
CA ASN A 169 1.73 -13.94 4.62
C ASN A 169 2.16 -12.56 4.10
N ASN A 170 2.58 -12.45 2.84
CA ASN A 170 2.92 -11.16 2.22
C ASN A 170 1.76 -10.17 2.21
N ILE A 171 0.53 -10.63 1.91
CA ILE A 171 -0.66 -9.78 1.97
C ILE A 171 -0.93 -9.35 3.41
N ILE A 172 -0.84 -10.26 4.37
CA ILE A 172 -1.02 -9.97 5.80
C ILE A 172 -0.01 -8.92 6.29
N GLN A 173 1.27 -9.10 5.99
CA GLN A 173 2.33 -8.16 6.34
C GLN A 173 2.09 -6.79 5.69
N SER A 174 1.67 -6.77 4.41
CA SER A 174 1.33 -5.53 3.70
C SER A 174 0.18 -4.79 4.38
N LEU A 175 -0.92 -5.47 4.71
CA LEU A 175 -2.06 -4.89 5.41
C LEU A 175 -1.69 -4.40 6.81
N ASN A 176 -0.84 -5.16 7.52
CA ASN A 176 -0.35 -4.80 8.84
C ASN A 176 0.45 -3.47 8.80
N ILE A 177 1.34 -3.33 7.81
CA ILE A 177 2.11 -2.10 7.58
C ILE A 177 1.18 -0.95 7.18
N ILE A 178 0.30 -1.15 6.20
CA ILE A 178 -0.64 -0.13 5.71
C ILE A 178 -1.49 0.43 6.86
N SER A 179 -2.04 -0.45 7.70
CA SER A 179 -2.92 -0.08 8.82
C SER A 179 -2.20 0.74 9.89
N LYS A 180 -0.92 0.44 10.15
CA LYS A 180 -0.14 1.06 11.24
C LYS A 180 0.65 2.28 10.82
N MET A 181 0.95 2.43 9.52
CA MET A 181 1.79 3.51 9.01
C MET A 181 1.27 4.91 9.37
N PRO A 182 -0.04 5.24 9.26
CA PRO A 182 -0.55 6.55 9.66
C PRO A 182 -0.26 6.86 11.13
N MET A 183 -0.46 5.88 12.01
CA MET A 183 -0.19 6.00 13.45
C MET A 183 1.31 6.18 13.73
N MET A 184 2.17 5.44 13.02
CA MET A 184 3.63 5.59 13.16
C MET A 184 4.06 7.01 12.80
N ILE A 185 3.52 7.58 11.72
CA ILE A 185 3.81 8.94 11.27
C ILE A 185 3.31 9.96 12.29
N ALA A 186 2.04 9.84 12.72
CA ALA A 186 1.44 10.75 13.70
C ALA A 186 2.24 10.78 15.01
N TYR A 187 2.60 9.63 15.56
CA TYR A 187 3.36 9.55 16.81
C TYR A 187 4.79 10.04 16.64
N SER A 188 5.42 9.74 15.50
CA SER A 188 6.76 10.24 15.17
C SER A 188 6.77 11.77 15.05
N PHE A 189 5.74 12.36 14.45
CA PHE A 189 5.58 13.80 14.34
C PHE A 189 5.39 14.45 15.73
N GLN A 190 4.49 13.92 16.55
CA GLN A 190 4.29 14.42 17.92
C GLN A 190 5.58 14.33 18.75
N MET A 191 6.34 13.25 18.58
CA MET A 191 7.62 13.10 19.27
C MET A 191 8.67 14.09 18.79
N MET A 192 8.71 14.36 17.48
CA MET A 192 9.60 15.36 16.91
C MET A 192 9.31 16.75 17.49
N LYS A 193 8.03 17.17 17.52
CA LYS A 193 7.63 18.47 18.08
C LYS A 193 7.92 18.57 19.58
N HIS A 194 7.71 17.50 20.32
CA HIS A 194 7.98 17.50 21.76
C HIS A 194 9.48 17.69 22.05
N TYR A 195 10.32 16.83 21.48
CA TYR A 195 11.75 16.81 21.82
C TYR A 195 12.58 17.90 21.14
N TYR A 196 12.15 18.39 19.97
CA TYR A 196 12.95 19.33 19.18
C TYR A 196 12.32 20.71 19.00
N GLU A 197 11.03 20.88 19.32
CA GLU A 197 10.34 22.19 19.26
C GLU A 197 9.76 22.64 20.62
N GLY A 198 9.95 21.86 21.69
CA GLY A 198 9.48 22.21 23.03
C GLY A 198 7.95 22.24 23.19
N ARG A 199 7.22 21.53 22.31
CA ARG A 199 5.75 21.42 22.40
C ARG A 199 5.33 20.35 23.41
N SER A 200 4.08 20.41 23.87
CA SER A 200 3.50 19.34 24.68
C SER A 200 3.40 18.04 23.90
N LEU A 201 3.64 16.91 24.55
CA LEU A 201 3.40 15.60 23.96
C LEU A 201 1.95 15.19 24.18
N VAL A 202 1.20 15.06 23.08
CA VAL A 202 -0.16 14.50 23.08
C VAL A 202 -0.21 13.37 22.08
N ILE A 203 -0.65 12.19 22.54
CA ILE A 203 -0.80 10.98 21.72
C ILE A 203 -2.27 10.57 21.76
N HIS A 204 -2.86 10.39 20.58
CA HIS A 204 -4.25 9.97 20.42
C HIS A 204 -4.30 8.50 20.01
N ASN A 205 -5.22 7.75 20.60
CA ASN A 205 -5.51 6.40 20.13
C ASN A 205 -6.21 6.46 18.76
N PRO A 206 -6.03 5.43 17.90
CA PRO A 206 -6.78 5.35 16.66
C PRO A 206 -8.28 5.27 16.97
N LEU A 207 -9.08 5.91 16.13
CA LEU A 207 -10.53 5.78 16.16
C LEU A 207 -10.95 4.66 15.19
N ASP A 208 -11.87 3.81 15.62
CA ASP A 208 -12.28 2.63 14.84
C ASP A 208 -13.15 3.01 13.63
N ASP A 209 -13.91 4.10 13.74
CA ASP A 209 -14.90 4.59 12.77
C ASP A 209 -14.33 5.57 11.73
N CYS A 210 -13.05 5.90 11.81
CA CYS A 210 -12.38 6.76 10.83
C CYS A 210 -11.78 5.94 9.68
N SER A 211 -11.65 6.56 8.50
CA SER A 211 -10.82 6.02 7.41
C SER A 211 -9.35 5.99 7.83
N THR A 212 -8.59 5.12 7.18
CA THR A 212 -7.16 4.89 7.41
C THR A 212 -6.31 6.08 6.94
N ALA A 213 -6.79 6.88 5.99
CA ALA A 213 -6.07 8.03 5.41
C ALA A 213 -6.93 9.29 5.27
#